data_AF-A0A1A0LYN0-F1
#
_entry.id   AF-A0A1A0LYN0-F1
#
_cell.length_a   1.000
_cell.length_b   1.000
_cell.length_c   1.000
_cell.angle_alpha   90.00
_cell.angle_beta   90.00
_cell.angle_gamma   90.00
#
_symmetry.space_group_name_H-M   'P 1'
#
loop_
_entity.id
_entity.type
_entity.pdbx_description
1 polymer ?
#
loop_
_entity_poly.entity_id
_entity_poly.type
_entity_poly.pdbx_seq_one_letter_code
_entity_poly.pdbx_strand_id
1 'polypeptide(L)'
;MSHADTVTVPRAPTKADVAAALRLMEPLRKVIKPKVYGIENVPKKRALLVGNHNTLGMVDAPLLAAELWERGRIVRSLGDHAHFKIPGWRDALTRMGVVEGTREITSELMRRGELVMVFPGGGREVMKRRNERYKLVWKNRLGFARLAIQHGYPIVPFASVGAEHGIDILLDRDSRLLAPVGLLAEKLLGTPDAPPLVRGVGLTPLPRPERQYYWFGEPIVTQPFQGQEADDAVARKVRERTAAAVEQGIELMLAERDADPNRSLARRLLRSEG
;
A
#
# COMPACT_ATOMS: atom_id res chain seq x y z
N MET A 1 17.48 -35.57 -6.47
CA MET A 1 17.24 -34.36 -7.28
C MET A 1 15.79 -33.97 -7.04
N SER A 2 15.52 -32.99 -6.16
CA SER A 2 14.16 -32.56 -5.88
C SER A 2 13.63 -31.75 -7.06
N HIS A 3 12.45 -32.09 -7.57
CA HIS A 3 11.70 -31.21 -8.45
C HIS A 3 11.46 -29.89 -7.69
N ALA A 4 12.19 -28.84 -8.08
CA ALA A 4 11.88 -27.50 -7.62
C ALA A 4 10.55 -27.12 -8.28
N ASP A 5 9.46 -27.15 -7.50
CA ASP A 5 8.19 -26.58 -7.93
C ASP A 5 8.45 -25.14 -8.38
N THR A 6 8.35 -24.90 -9.69
CA THR A 6 8.46 -23.56 -10.26
C THR A 6 7.39 -22.69 -9.64
N VAL A 7 7.81 -21.70 -8.85
CA VAL A 7 6.92 -20.71 -8.22
C VAL A 7 6.10 -20.03 -9.32
N THR A 8 4.80 -20.31 -9.36
CA THR A 8 3.92 -19.77 -10.41
C THR A 8 3.49 -18.37 -10.01
N VAL A 9 4.12 -17.36 -10.61
CA VAL A 9 3.75 -15.95 -10.43
C VAL A 9 2.73 -15.56 -11.51
N PRO A 10 1.54 -15.05 -11.13
CA PRO A 10 0.56 -14.58 -12.09
C PRO A 10 1.12 -13.49 -13.01
N ARG A 11 0.58 -13.38 -14.23
CA ARG A 11 1.04 -12.40 -15.22
C ARG A 11 0.91 -10.95 -14.73
N ALA A 12 1.75 -10.07 -15.29
CA ALA A 12 1.58 -8.63 -15.22
C ALA A 12 0.21 -8.20 -15.81
N PRO A 13 -0.39 -7.07 -15.36
CA PRO A 13 -1.59 -6.53 -16.00
C PRO A 13 -1.25 -6.16 -17.45
N THR A 14 -2.13 -6.52 -18.39
CA THR A 14 -1.96 -6.08 -19.78
C THR A 14 -2.33 -4.61 -19.92
N LYS A 15 -1.98 -4.00 -21.06
CA LYS A 15 -2.45 -2.65 -21.40
C LYS A 15 -3.98 -2.54 -21.34
N ALA A 16 -4.70 -3.59 -21.75
CA ALA A 16 -6.15 -3.64 -21.71
C ALA A 16 -6.68 -3.71 -20.26
N ASP A 17 -6.04 -4.50 -19.39
CA ASP A 17 -6.41 -4.57 -17.98
C ASP A 17 -6.23 -3.22 -17.29
N VAL A 18 -5.09 -2.56 -17.53
CA VAL A 18 -4.79 -1.21 -17.00
C VAL A 18 -5.81 -0.20 -17.53
N ALA A 19 -6.07 -0.15 -18.84
CA ALA A 19 -7.03 0.77 -19.42
C ALA A 19 -8.45 0.58 -18.84
N ALA A 20 -8.88 -0.66 -18.67
CA ALA A 20 -10.16 -0.97 -18.05
C ALA A 20 -10.23 -0.50 -16.59
N ALA A 21 -9.18 -0.76 -15.80
CA ALA A 21 -9.10 -0.32 -14.41
C ALA A 21 -9.10 1.21 -14.29
N LEU A 22 -8.33 1.91 -15.12
CA LEU A 22 -8.28 3.38 -15.14
C LEU A 22 -9.65 3.98 -15.48
N ARG A 23 -10.36 3.42 -16.48
CA ARG A 23 -11.72 3.85 -16.83
C ARG A 23 -12.71 3.61 -15.70
N LEU A 24 -12.64 2.47 -15.04
CA LEU A 24 -13.49 2.15 -13.89
C LEU A 24 -13.28 3.14 -12.73
N MET A 25 -12.02 3.54 -12.50
CA MET A 25 -11.64 4.41 -11.40
C MET A 25 -11.72 5.91 -11.74
N GLU A 26 -11.92 6.27 -13.00
CA GLU A 26 -11.90 7.66 -13.48
C GLU A 26 -12.86 8.59 -12.71
N PRO A 27 -14.13 8.22 -12.43
CA PRO A 27 -15.02 9.09 -11.68
C PRO A 27 -14.48 9.39 -10.28
N LEU A 28 -14.01 8.36 -9.58
CA LEU A 28 -13.44 8.50 -8.24
C LEU A 28 -12.17 9.36 -8.26
N ARG A 29 -11.29 9.15 -9.25
CA ARG A 29 -10.06 9.93 -9.44
C ARG A 29 -10.35 11.39 -9.74
N LYS A 30 -11.38 11.71 -10.53
CA LYS A 30 -11.81 13.09 -10.80
C LYS A 30 -12.35 13.81 -9.57
N VAL A 31 -12.95 13.09 -8.63
CA VAL A 31 -13.47 13.68 -7.37
C VAL A 31 -12.35 13.84 -6.34
N ILE A 32 -11.51 12.80 -6.16
CA ILE A 32 -10.39 12.81 -5.21
C ILE A 32 -9.28 13.76 -5.67
N LYS A 33 -9.00 13.80 -6.99
CA LYS A 33 -7.91 14.56 -7.62
C LYS A 33 -6.57 14.37 -6.87
N PRO A 34 -5.96 13.17 -6.90
CA PRO A 34 -4.71 12.92 -6.19
C PRO A 34 -3.60 13.87 -6.62
N LYS A 35 -2.73 14.26 -5.69
CA LYS A 35 -1.46 14.94 -5.98
C LYS A 35 -0.31 13.96 -5.83
N VAL A 36 0.63 14.01 -6.77
CA VAL A 36 1.78 13.10 -6.81
C VAL A 36 3.07 13.90 -6.89
N TYR A 37 3.98 13.61 -5.98
CA TYR A 37 5.28 14.26 -5.83
C TYR A 37 6.39 13.22 -5.91
N GLY A 38 7.55 13.57 -6.48
CA GLY A 38 8.72 12.69 -6.51
C GLY A 38 8.64 11.50 -7.48
N ILE A 39 7.73 11.49 -8.44
CA ILE A 39 7.55 10.35 -9.37
C ILE A 39 8.83 10.03 -10.18
N GLU A 40 9.66 11.03 -10.42
CA GLU A 40 10.97 10.91 -11.04
C GLU A 40 11.89 9.91 -10.32
N ASN A 41 11.71 9.74 -9.00
CA ASN A 41 12.44 8.77 -8.18
C ASN A 41 11.96 7.33 -8.39
N VAL A 42 10.80 7.13 -9.03
CA VAL A 42 10.24 5.81 -9.32
C VAL A 42 10.65 5.36 -10.73
N PRO A 43 11.59 4.41 -10.86
CA PRO A 43 11.95 3.86 -12.16
C PRO A 43 10.79 3.06 -12.74
N LYS A 44 10.78 2.88 -14.07
CA LYS A 44 9.73 2.10 -14.76
C LYS A 44 9.77 0.60 -14.41
N LYS A 45 10.93 0.11 -13.96
CA LYS A 45 11.22 -1.28 -13.61
C LYS A 45 12.27 -1.30 -12.50
N ARG A 46 12.40 -2.45 -11.82
CA ARG A 46 13.48 -2.73 -10.88
C ARG A 46 13.56 -1.78 -9.67
N ALA A 47 12.47 -1.67 -8.92
CA ALA A 47 12.48 -1.07 -7.58
C ALA A 47 11.44 -1.73 -6.66
N LEU A 48 11.70 -1.67 -5.36
CA LEU A 48 10.76 -2.04 -4.31
C LEU A 48 10.18 -0.76 -3.70
N LEU A 49 8.91 -0.49 -3.95
CA LEU A 49 8.18 0.62 -3.36
C LEU A 49 7.73 0.21 -1.95
N VAL A 50 8.15 0.96 -0.94
CA VAL A 50 7.85 0.66 0.47
C VAL A 50 7.22 1.87 1.12
N GLY A 51 6.05 1.71 1.74
CA GLY A 51 5.34 2.84 2.33
C GLY A 51 4.25 2.43 3.31
N ASN A 52 3.53 3.42 3.81
CA ASN A 52 2.41 3.20 4.73
C ASN A 52 1.17 2.71 3.99
N HIS A 53 0.45 1.77 4.60
CA HIS A 53 -0.91 1.42 4.18
C HIS A 53 -1.91 2.31 4.91
N ASN A 54 -2.96 2.77 4.24
CA ASN A 54 -4.07 3.42 4.94
C ASN A 54 -5.05 2.39 5.50
N THR A 55 -5.79 2.79 6.54
CA THR A 55 -6.88 2.00 7.13
C THR A 55 -7.84 1.45 6.06
N LEU A 56 -8.23 0.18 6.21
CA LEU A 56 -9.00 -0.66 5.27
C LEU A 56 -8.31 -1.00 3.94
N GLY A 57 -7.40 -0.17 3.42
CA GLY A 57 -6.55 -0.53 2.28
C GLY A 57 -7.23 -0.68 0.91
N MET A 58 -8.56 -0.67 0.86
CA MET A 58 -9.33 -1.04 -0.34
C MET A 58 -9.47 0.10 -1.37
N VAL A 59 -9.12 1.34 -1.00
CA VAL A 59 -9.29 2.52 -1.86
C VAL A 59 -7.95 3.19 -2.16
N ASP A 60 -7.07 3.34 -1.18
CA ASP A 60 -5.77 3.99 -1.33
C ASP A 60 -4.81 3.19 -2.23
N ALA A 61 -4.67 1.88 -2.01
CA ALA A 61 -3.73 1.07 -2.77
C ALA A 61 -4.09 0.97 -4.27
N PRO A 62 -5.37 0.77 -4.67
CA PRO A 62 -5.76 0.85 -6.07
C PRO A 62 -5.55 2.24 -6.68
N LEU A 63 -5.84 3.33 -5.95
CA LEU A 63 -5.65 4.68 -6.47
C LEU A 63 -4.16 5.00 -6.68
N LEU A 64 -3.30 4.61 -5.74
CA LEU A 64 -1.85 4.71 -5.88
C LEU A 64 -1.34 3.92 -7.09
N ALA A 65 -1.82 2.69 -7.28
CA ALA A 65 -1.49 1.88 -8.45
C ALA A 65 -1.94 2.55 -9.75
N ALA A 66 -3.14 3.13 -9.79
CA ALA A 66 -3.64 3.88 -10.94
C ALA A 66 -2.75 5.09 -11.27
N GLU A 67 -2.31 5.85 -10.27
CA GLU A 67 -1.40 6.98 -10.48
C GLU A 67 -0.01 6.54 -11.01
N LEU A 68 0.48 5.37 -10.59
CA LEU A 68 1.70 4.76 -11.14
C LEU A 68 1.50 4.31 -12.59
N TRP A 69 0.38 3.64 -12.90
CA TRP A 69 0.08 3.13 -14.25
C TRP A 69 -0.06 4.24 -15.29
N GLU A 70 -0.75 5.33 -14.95
CA GLU A 70 -0.87 6.53 -15.80
C GLU A 70 0.48 7.13 -16.16
N ARG A 71 1.47 6.94 -15.27
CA ARG A 71 2.82 7.43 -15.44
C ARG A 71 3.73 6.35 -16.05
N GLY A 72 3.18 5.24 -16.54
CA GLY A 72 3.93 4.17 -17.21
C GLY A 72 4.74 3.27 -16.28
N ARG A 73 4.39 3.21 -14.98
CA ARG A 73 5.00 2.34 -13.98
C ARG A 73 4.03 1.18 -13.67
N ILE A 74 4.24 0.02 -14.28
CA ILE A 74 3.40 -1.17 -14.03
C ILE A 74 3.82 -1.82 -12.72
N VAL A 75 3.12 -1.49 -11.64
CA VAL A 75 3.41 -1.97 -10.28
C VAL A 75 2.73 -3.32 -9.99
N ARG A 76 3.44 -4.16 -9.22
CA ARG A 76 2.98 -5.43 -8.67
C ARG A 76 2.83 -5.29 -7.15
N SER A 77 1.59 -5.20 -6.68
CA SER A 77 1.34 -5.04 -5.24
C SER A 77 1.38 -6.40 -4.54
N LEU A 78 2.02 -6.48 -3.38
CA LEU A 78 1.97 -7.66 -2.53
C LEU A 78 0.69 -7.60 -1.67
N GLY A 79 -0.17 -8.60 -1.83
CA GLY A 79 -1.42 -8.76 -1.10
C GLY A 79 -1.32 -9.78 0.03
N ASP A 80 -2.14 -9.61 1.05
CA ASP A 80 -2.27 -10.56 2.15
C ASP A 80 -2.89 -11.88 1.68
N HIS A 81 -2.41 -13.00 2.22
CA HIS A 81 -2.87 -14.35 1.86
C HIS A 81 -4.40 -14.52 1.97
N ALA A 82 -5.06 -13.82 2.89
CA ALA A 82 -6.52 -13.87 3.04
C ALA A 82 -7.27 -13.46 1.76
N HIS A 83 -6.70 -12.56 0.94
CA HIS A 83 -7.32 -12.14 -0.31
C HIS A 83 -7.43 -13.28 -1.33
N PHE A 84 -6.48 -14.22 -1.30
CA PHE A 84 -6.37 -15.32 -2.26
C PHE A 84 -7.26 -16.52 -1.90
N LYS A 85 -7.93 -16.48 -0.75
CA LYS A 85 -8.93 -17.48 -0.31
C LYS A 85 -10.33 -17.22 -0.85
N ILE A 86 -10.61 -16.02 -1.40
CA ILE A 86 -11.94 -15.60 -1.83
C ILE A 86 -12.02 -15.67 -3.37
N PRO A 87 -12.77 -16.64 -3.96
CA PRO A 87 -12.94 -16.75 -5.41
C PRO A 87 -13.55 -15.48 -6.02
N GLY A 88 -13.19 -15.13 -7.26
CA GLY A 88 -13.63 -13.89 -7.91
C GLY A 88 -12.88 -12.65 -7.43
N TRP A 89 -12.79 -12.42 -6.11
CA TRP A 89 -11.98 -11.33 -5.54
C TRP A 89 -10.49 -11.53 -5.83
N ARG A 90 -9.97 -12.74 -5.60
CA ARG A 90 -8.62 -13.13 -6.00
C ARG A 90 -8.34 -12.85 -7.47
N ASP A 91 -9.28 -13.20 -8.34
CA ASP A 91 -9.08 -13.12 -9.78
C ASP A 91 -9.09 -11.66 -10.25
N ALA A 92 -9.95 -10.82 -9.66
CA ALA A 92 -9.94 -9.37 -9.87
C ALA A 92 -8.62 -8.72 -9.43
N LEU A 93 -8.14 -9.06 -8.23
CA LEU A 93 -6.85 -8.58 -7.71
C LEU A 93 -5.68 -9.02 -8.59
N THR A 94 -5.66 -10.29 -8.98
CA THR A 94 -4.63 -10.87 -9.84
C THR A 94 -4.60 -10.17 -11.21
N ARG A 95 -5.76 -9.84 -11.77
CA ARG A 95 -5.90 -9.09 -13.02
C ARG A 95 -5.38 -7.66 -12.91
N MET A 96 -5.58 -7.01 -11.75
CA MET A 96 -4.99 -5.71 -11.42
C MET A 96 -3.51 -5.81 -11.01
N GLY A 97 -2.98 -7.02 -10.93
CA GLY A 97 -1.57 -7.28 -10.72
C GLY A 97 -1.12 -7.35 -9.28
N VAL A 98 -2.05 -7.58 -8.37
CA VAL A 98 -1.75 -7.98 -7.00
C VAL A 98 -1.35 -9.45 -7.00
N VAL A 99 -0.30 -9.78 -6.27
CA VAL A 99 0.16 -11.16 -6.06
C VAL A 99 0.24 -11.46 -4.58
N GLU A 100 0.25 -12.73 -4.21
CA GLU A 100 0.41 -13.10 -2.81
C GLU A 100 1.80 -12.70 -2.30
N GLY A 101 1.85 -12.07 -1.12
CA GLY A 101 3.07 -11.53 -0.51
C GLY A 101 4.02 -12.56 0.08
N THR A 102 4.29 -13.67 -0.61
CA THR A 102 5.26 -14.69 -0.18
C THR A 102 6.69 -14.29 -0.57
N ARG A 103 7.69 -14.85 0.12
CA ARG A 103 9.11 -14.56 -0.17
C ARG A 103 9.49 -15.07 -1.56
N GLU A 104 8.94 -16.22 -1.92
CA GLU A 104 9.17 -16.94 -3.16
C GLU A 104 8.65 -16.15 -4.37
N ILE A 105 7.39 -15.69 -4.30
CA ILE A 105 6.78 -14.85 -5.34
C ILE A 105 7.50 -13.52 -5.46
N THR A 106 7.82 -12.89 -4.32
CA THR A 106 8.50 -11.59 -4.31
C THR A 106 9.91 -11.70 -4.90
N SER A 107 10.64 -12.76 -4.55
CA SER A 107 11.97 -13.05 -5.11
C SER A 107 11.90 -13.24 -6.62
N GLU A 108 10.92 -14.00 -7.11
CA GLU A 108 10.73 -14.22 -8.54
C GLU A 108 10.37 -12.92 -9.29
N LEU A 109 9.50 -12.07 -8.73
CA LEU A 109 9.24 -10.73 -9.28
C LEU A 109 10.51 -9.86 -9.35
N MET A 110 11.35 -9.91 -8.32
CA MET A 110 12.63 -9.20 -8.31
C MET A 110 13.61 -9.75 -9.35
N ARG A 111 13.66 -11.08 -9.56
CA ARG A 111 14.46 -11.69 -10.65
C ARG A 111 14.00 -11.24 -12.03
N ARG A 112 12.68 -11.08 -12.22
CA ARG A 112 12.08 -10.55 -13.46
C ARG A 112 12.29 -9.04 -13.65
N GLY A 113 12.86 -8.34 -12.67
CA GLY A 113 13.05 -6.89 -12.73
C GLY A 113 11.75 -6.09 -12.65
N GLU A 114 10.68 -6.68 -12.09
CA GLU A 114 9.37 -6.02 -11.99
C GLU A 114 9.35 -4.93 -10.91
N LEU A 115 8.47 -3.93 -11.06
CA LEU A 115 8.26 -2.92 -10.04
C LEU A 115 7.34 -3.49 -8.97
N VAL A 116 7.81 -3.63 -7.73
CA VAL A 116 7.07 -4.29 -6.65
C VAL A 116 6.66 -3.26 -5.61
N MET A 117 5.45 -3.36 -5.05
CA MET A 117 4.97 -2.49 -3.98
C MET A 117 4.57 -3.31 -2.76
N VAL A 118 5.03 -2.88 -1.58
CA VAL A 118 4.78 -3.55 -0.32
C VAL A 118 4.44 -2.55 0.79
N PHE A 119 3.52 -2.98 1.65
CA PHE A 119 3.19 -2.31 2.90
C PHE A 119 3.68 -3.18 4.07
N PRO A 120 4.84 -2.89 4.68
CA PRO A 120 5.47 -3.84 5.62
C PRO A 120 4.61 -4.19 6.84
N GLY A 121 3.74 -3.28 7.28
CA GLY A 121 2.80 -3.52 8.37
C GLY A 121 1.67 -4.51 8.04
N GLY A 122 1.42 -4.80 6.77
CA GLY A 122 0.44 -5.79 6.29
C GLY A 122 -0.94 -5.62 6.92
N GLY A 123 -1.63 -6.74 7.19
CA GLY A 123 -2.99 -6.73 7.75
C GLY A 123 -3.19 -5.88 9.01
N ARG A 124 -2.20 -5.83 9.93
CA ARG A 124 -2.32 -5.02 11.15
C ARG A 124 -2.36 -3.51 10.86
N GLU A 125 -1.67 -3.07 9.81
CA GLU A 125 -1.58 -1.66 9.45
C GLU A 125 -2.84 -1.15 8.75
N VAL A 126 -3.66 -2.02 8.17
CA VAL A 126 -4.99 -1.64 7.68
C VAL A 126 -6.07 -1.68 8.77
N MET A 127 -5.84 -2.44 9.85
CA MET A 127 -6.74 -2.53 11.01
C MET A 127 -6.33 -1.55 12.12
N LYS A 128 -6.23 -0.26 11.78
CA LYS A 128 -5.80 0.78 12.71
C LYS A 128 -6.86 1.11 13.76
N ARG A 129 -6.38 1.56 14.92
CA ARG A 129 -7.17 2.18 15.99
C ARG A 129 -7.35 3.67 15.75
N ARG A 130 -8.29 4.29 16.47
CA ARG A 130 -8.59 5.74 16.37
C ARG A 130 -7.35 6.64 16.47
N ASN A 131 -6.37 6.28 17.30
CA ASN A 131 -5.15 7.06 17.57
C ASN A 131 -3.91 6.57 16.80
N GLU A 132 -4.08 5.73 15.78
CA GLU A 132 -2.98 5.15 15.00
C GLU A 132 -2.83 5.77 13.62
N ARG A 133 -3.58 6.86 13.33
CA ARG A 133 -3.60 7.47 12.01
C ARG A 133 -2.18 7.72 11.46
N TYR A 134 -1.89 7.20 10.27
CA TYR A 134 -0.58 7.22 9.60
C TYR A 134 0.62 6.62 10.37
N LYS A 135 0.42 5.95 11.52
CA LYS A 135 1.53 5.28 12.21
C LYS A 135 1.95 4.02 11.45
N LEU A 136 3.26 3.84 11.29
CA LEU A 136 3.84 2.62 10.76
C LEU A 136 3.78 1.51 11.82
N VAL A 137 3.16 0.37 11.49
CA VAL A 137 3.01 -0.76 12.43
C VAL A 137 3.74 -2.00 11.90
N TRP A 138 5.06 -1.85 11.70
CA TRP A 138 5.88 -2.88 11.05
C TRP A 138 6.39 -3.96 12.01
N LYS A 139 6.31 -3.74 13.33
CA LYS A 139 6.86 -4.65 14.36
C LYS A 139 8.33 -5.01 14.05
N ASN A 140 8.71 -6.27 14.24
CA ASN A 140 10.04 -6.82 13.93
C ASN A 140 10.15 -7.39 12.50
N ARG A 141 9.30 -6.96 11.55
CA ARG A 141 9.31 -7.51 10.20
C ARG A 141 10.49 -6.99 9.40
N LEU A 142 11.42 -7.88 9.05
CA LEU A 142 12.61 -7.59 8.26
C LEU A 142 12.53 -8.12 6.81
N GLY A 143 11.47 -8.85 6.45
CA GLY A 143 11.38 -9.62 5.21
C GLY A 143 11.61 -8.79 3.93
N PHE A 144 10.99 -7.60 3.83
CA PHE A 144 11.16 -6.74 2.65
C PHE A 144 12.61 -6.25 2.51
N ALA A 145 13.26 -5.89 3.63
CA ALA A 145 14.65 -5.44 3.65
C ALA A 145 15.60 -6.58 3.27
N ARG A 146 15.37 -7.79 3.81
CA ARG A 146 16.15 -8.98 3.45
C ARG A 146 16.05 -9.29 1.95
N LEU A 147 14.85 -9.26 1.37
CA LEU A 147 14.66 -9.50 -0.06
C LEU A 147 15.31 -8.40 -0.92
N ALA A 148 15.16 -7.13 -0.52
CA ALA A 148 15.81 -6.03 -1.23
C ALA A 148 17.34 -6.16 -1.20
N ILE A 149 17.92 -6.55 -0.06
CA ILE A 149 19.36 -6.83 0.08
C ILE A 149 19.77 -8.01 -0.81
N GLN A 150 19.08 -9.15 -0.69
CA GLN A 150 19.38 -10.38 -1.44
C GLN A 150 19.44 -10.12 -2.95
N HIS A 151 18.53 -9.30 -3.48
CA HIS A 151 18.43 -9.00 -4.90
C HIS A 151 19.16 -7.72 -5.33
N GLY A 152 19.81 -7.00 -4.40
CA GLY A 152 20.37 -5.67 -4.67
C GLY A 152 19.32 -4.71 -5.27
N TYR A 153 18.08 -4.83 -4.82
CA TYR A 153 16.93 -4.09 -5.32
C TYR A 153 16.82 -2.73 -4.62
N PRO A 154 16.84 -1.60 -5.35
CA PRO A 154 16.69 -0.30 -4.71
C PRO A 154 15.31 -0.18 -4.08
N ILE A 155 15.26 0.39 -2.88
CA ILE A 155 14.01 0.67 -2.18
C ILE A 155 13.63 2.13 -2.46
N VAL A 156 12.44 2.37 -2.99
CA VAL A 156 11.89 3.73 -3.10
C VAL A 156 10.87 3.90 -1.98
N PRO A 157 11.16 4.68 -0.93
CA PRO A 157 10.19 4.96 0.11
C PRO A 157 9.05 5.80 -0.46
N PHE A 158 7.81 5.53 -0.05
CA PHE A 158 6.67 6.36 -0.40
C PHE A 158 5.78 6.64 0.80
N ALA A 159 5.07 7.76 0.72
CA ALA A 159 4.05 8.14 1.69
C ALA A 159 2.70 8.35 0.99
N SER A 160 1.63 7.91 1.65
CA SER A 160 0.25 8.03 1.20
C SER A 160 -0.60 8.67 2.29
N VAL A 161 -1.07 9.89 2.04
CA VAL A 161 -1.83 10.71 2.99
C VAL A 161 -3.16 11.15 2.38
N GLY A 162 -4.15 11.38 3.22
CA GLY A 162 -5.50 11.85 2.84
C GLY A 162 -6.59 10.81 3.03
N ALA A 163 -6.35 9.55 2.64
CA ALA A 163 -7.39 8.50 2.68
C ALA A 163 -7.97 8.28 4.09
N GLU A 164 -7.13 8.24 5.13
CA GLU A 164 -7.59 8.08 6.53
C GLU A 164 -8.37 9.28 7.10
N HIS A 165 -8.43 10.41 6.40
CA HIS A 165 -9.33 11.52 6.76
C HIS A 165 -10.74 11.35 6.16
N GLY A 166 -10.86 10.48 5.15
CA GLY A 166 -12.14 10.14 4.54
C GLY A 166 -13.03 9.30 5.46
N ILE A 167 -12.48 8.76 6.54
CA ILE A 167 -13.18 7.88 7.47
C ILE A 167 -12.95 8.29 8.92
N ASP A 168 -13.97 8.07 9.74
CA ASP A 168 -13.92 8.17 11.20
C ASP A 168 -14.12 6.76 11.76
N ILE A 169 -13.19 6.30 12.60
CA ILE A 169 -13.29 5.01 13.28
C ILE A 169 -14.28 5.15 14.44
N LEU A 170 -15.40 4.44 14.37
CA LEU A 170 -16.46 4.41 15.39
C LEU A 170 -16.20 3.35 16.46
N LEU A 171 -15.76 2.16 16.06
CA LEU A 171 -15.35 1.13 16.99
C LEU A 171 -14.08 0.49 16.43
N ASP A 172 -13.11 0.25 17.28
CA ASP A 172 -11.93 -0.52 16.96
C ASP A 172 -11.78 -1.66 17.97
N ARG A 173 -10.67 -2.38 17.87
CA ARG A 173 -10.37 -3.56 18.68
C ARG A 173 -10.35 -3.29 20.19
N ASP A 174 -10.09 -2.07 20.63
CA ASP A 174 -10.08 -1.75 22.07
C ASP A 174 -11.51 -1.64 22.62
N SER A 175 -12.53 -1.63 21.75
CA SER A 175 -13.93 -1.71 22.14
C SER A 175 -14.32 -3.12 22.57
N ARG A 176 -14.72 -3.27 23.83
CA ARG A 176 -15.29 -4.52 24.38
C ARG A 176 -16.51 -5.02 23.60
N LEU A 177 -17.20 -4.14 22.87
CA LEU A 177 -18.36 -4.47 22.04
C LEU A 177 -18.01 -5.28 20.78
N LEU A 178 -16.77 -5.17 20.27
CA LEU A 178 -16.32 -5.92 19.10
C LEU A 178 -15.64 -7.25 19.44
N ALA A 179 -15.53 -7.63 20.72
CA ALA A 179 -14.86 -8.86 21.13
C ALA A 179 -15.44 -10.14 20.48
N PRO A 180 -16.78 -10.33 20.36
CA PRO A 180 -17.34 -11.50 19.68
C PRO A 180 -17.01 -11.53 18.17
N VAL A 181 -16.96 -10.36 17.52
CA VAL A 181 -16.60 -10.22 16.11
C VAL A 181 -15.11 -10.51 15.89
N GLY A 182 -14.25 -10.09 16.82
CA GLY A 182 -12.83 -10.41 16.83
C GLY A 182 -12.55 -11.91 16.85
N LEU A 183 -13.27 -12.66 17.69
CA LEU A 183 -13.17 -14.13 17.76
C LEU A 183 -13.62 -14.81 16.46
N LEU A 184 -14.68 -14.32 15.83
CA LEU A 184 -15.13 -14.83 14.53
C LEU A 184 -14.14 -14.52 13.41
N ALA A 185 -13.59 -13.30 13.39
CA ALA A 185 -12.55 -12.90 12.44
C ALA A 185 -11.28 -13.74 12.60
N GLU A 186 -10.87 -14.06 13.82
CA GLU A 186 -9.74 -14.97 14.08
C GLU A 186 -10.00 -16.35 13.48
N LYS A 187 -11.20 -16.90 13.69
CA LYS A 187 -11.58 -18.22 13.18
C LYS A 187 -11.70 -18.27 11.65
N LEU A 188 -12.20 -17.21 11.01
CA LEU A 188 -12.45 -17.18 9.56
C LEU A 188 -11.27 -16.64 8.73
N LEU A 189 -10.62 -15.59 9.23
CA LEU A 189 -9.59 -14.84 8.50
C LEU A 189 -8.18 -15.12 9.02
N GLY A 190 -8.04 -15.88 10.12
CA GLY A 190 -6.74 -16.22 10.72
C GLY A 190 -6.04 -15.01 11.38
N THR A 191 -6.79 -13.92 11.60
CA THR A 191 -6.28 -12.72 12.26
C THR A 191 -7.25 -12.30 13.35
N PRO A 192 -6.77 -12.03 14.57
CA PRO A 192 -7.63 -11.52 15.63
C PRO A 192 -7.89 -10.01 15.47
N ASP A 193 -7.25 -9.35 14.50
CA ASP A 193 -7.50 -7.94 14.14
C ASP A 193 -8.73 -7.87 13.21
N ALA A 194 -9.92 -7.69 13.80
CA ALA A 194 -11.14 -7.41 13.04
C ALA A 194 -11.09 -6.01 12.40
N PRO A 195 -11.73 -5.81 11.23
CA PRO A 195 -11.87 -4.50 10.64
C PRO A 195 -12.55 -3.52 11.60
N PRO A 196 -12.01 -2.28 11.75
CA PRO A 196 -12.69 -1.28 12.55
C PRO A 196 -14.04 -0.94 11.92
N LEU A 197 -15.03 -0.68 12.76
CA LEU A 197 -16.28 -0.08 12.29
C LEU A 197 -16.01 1.39 11.99
N VAL A 198 -16.25 1.80 10.75
CA VAL A 198 -15.96 3.16 10.28
C VAL A 198 -17.23 3.83 9.73
N ARG A 199 -17.22 5.17 9.73
CA ARG A 199 -18.14 5.97 8.92
C ARG A 199 -17.38 6.97 8.07
N GLY A 200 -17.90 7.32 6.90
CA GLY A 200 -17.38 8.40 6.08
C GLY A 200 -18.46 9.42 5.74
N VAL A 201 -19.23 9.17 4.68
CA VAL A 201 -20.35 10.02 4.25
C VAL A 201 -21.58 9.71 5.10
N GLY A 202 -22.02 10.69 5.89
CA GLY A 202 -23.13 10.51 6.84
C GLY A 202 -22.83 9.38 7.84
N LEU A 203 -23.76 8.42 7.94
CA LEU A 203 -23.64 7.21 8.77
C LEU A 203 -23.17 5.98 7.99
N THR A 204 -22.75 6.14 6.72
CA THR A 204 -22.37 5.03 5.85
C THR A 204 -20.87 4.71 5.99
N PRO A 205 -20.44 3.46 5.68
CA PRO A 205 -19.02 3.10 5.66
C PRO A 205 -18.27 3.67 4.43
N LEU A 206 -18.97 4.37 3.52
CA LEU A 206 -18.37 4.92 2.32
C LEU A 206 -17.43 6.08 2.68
N PRO A 207 -16.13 6.03 2.35
CA PRO A 207 -15.20 7.11 2.64
C PRO A 207 -15.62 8.43 2.00
N ARG A 208 -15.45 9.54 2.72
CA ARG A 208 -15.54 10.87 2.14
C ARG A 208 -14.47 11.03 1.07
N PRO A 209 -14.76 11.73 -0.03
CA PRO A 209 -13.83 11.89 -1.15
C PRO A 209 -12.77 12.96 -0.86
N GLU A 210 -12.00 12.72 0.20
CA GLU A 210 -10.84 13.53 0.57
C GLU A 210 -9.75 13.41 -0.50
N ARG A 211 -9.08 14.52 -0.77
CA ARG A 211 -7.92 14.50 -1.68
C ARG A 211 -6.80 13.64 -1.08
N GLN A 212 -6.15 12.86 -1.94
CA GLN A 212 -4.99 12.05 -1.58
C GLN A 212 -3.69 12.69 -2.07
N TYR A 213 -2.62 12.49 -1.30
CA TYR A 213 -1.30 13.06 -1.52
C TYR A 213 -0.31 11.90 -1.47
N TYR A 214 0.44 11.72 -2.56
CA TYR A 214 1.44 10.67 -2.69
C TYR A 214 2.81 11.29 -2.89
N TRP A 215 3.79 10.81 -2.14
CA TRP A 215 5.17 11.22 -2.27
C TRP A 215 6.06 9.99 -2.45
N PHE A 216 7.05 10.10 -3.34
CA PHE A 216 8.08 9.09 -3.55
C PHE A 216 9.46 9.71 -3.28
N GLY A 217 10.18 9.17 -2.31
CA GLY A 217 11.49 9.67 -1.90
C GLY A 217 12.64 9.11 -2.72
N GLU A 218 13.85 9.58 -2.41
CA GLU A 218 15.08 9.13 -3.07
C GLU A 218 15.32 7.63 -2.88
N PRO A 219 15.79 6.91 -3.92
CA PRO A 219 16.07 5.48 -3.82
C PRO A 219 17.15 5.15 -2.78
N ILE A 220 16.83 4.27 -1.84
CA ILE A 220 17.76 3.66 -0.90
C ILE A 220 18.44 2.50 -1.62
N VAL A 221 19.73 2.67 -1.92
CA VAL A 221 20.56 1.64 -2.55
C VAL A 221 20.86 0.51 -1.56
N THR A 222 20.60 -0.73 -1.97
CA THR A 222 20.82 -1.94 -1.16
C THR A 222 21.97 -2.82 -1.68
N GLN A 223 22.45 -2.57 -2.90
CA GLN A 223 23.51 -3.35 -3.54
C GLN A 223 24.78 -3.53 -2.69
N PRO A 224 25.28 -2.52 -1.93
CA PRO A 224 26.44 -2.70 -1.05
C PRO A 224 26.25 -3.72 0.08
N PHE A 225 25.00 -4.08 0.40
CA PHE A 225 24.68 -5.05 1.45
C PHE A 225 24.42 -6.46 0.90
N GLN A 226 24.44 -6.66 -0.42
CA GLN A 226 24.06 -7.92 -1.04
C GLN A 226 24.91 -9.09 -0.51
N GLY A 227 24.25 -10.22 -0.20
CA GLY A 227 24.87 -11.38 0.47
C GLY A 227 24.84 -11.29 2.01
N GLN A 228 24.37 -10.18 2.58
CA GLN A 228 24.20 -9.98 4.03
C GLN A 228 22.73 -10.00 4.45
N GLU A 229 21.82 -10.54 3.64
CA GLU A 229 20.38 -10.58 3.96
C GLU A 229 20.04 -11.44 5.20
N ALA A 230 20.93 -12.35 5.57
CA ALA A 230 20.79 -13.17 6.79
C ALA A 230 21.28 -12.44 8.05
N ASP A 231 21.99 -11.31 7.91
CA ASP A 231 22.42 -10.48 9.04
C ASP A 231 21.27 -9.57 9.48
N ASP A 232 20.75 -9.84 10.68
CA ASP A 232 19.62 -9.09 11.26
C ASP A 232 19.97 -7.63 11.54
N ALA A 233 21.21 -7.30 11.87
CA ALA A 233 21.63 -5.93 12.09
C ALA A 233 21.63 -5.14 10.78
N VAL A 234 22.12 -5.75 9.70
CA VAL A 234 22.11 -5.14 8.35
C VAL A 234 20.69 -4.98 7.82
N ALA A 235 19.87 -6.03 7.90
CA ALA A 235 18.47 -5.98 7.49
C ALA A 235 17.68 -4.94 8.30
N ARG A 236 17.92 -4.85 9.62
CA ARG A 236 17.32 -3.84 10.48
C ARG A 236 17.76 -2.43 10.10
N LYS A 237 19.04 -2.21 9.81
CA LYS A 237 19.55 -0.91 9.36
C LYS A 237 18.83 -0.42 8.09
N VAL A 238 18.65 -1.28 7.10
CA VAL A 238 17.90 -0.96 5.88
C VAL A 238 16.43 -0.69 6.18
N ARG A 239 15.81 -1.51 7.05
CA ARG A 239 14.42 -1.32 7.50
C ARG A 239 14.20 0.01 8.22
N GLU A 240 15.05 0.36 9.20
CA GLU A 240 14.94 1.62 9.96
C GLU A 240 15.15 2.82 9.05
N ARG A 241 16.15 2.79 8.15
CA ARG A 241 16.36 3.86 7.16
C ARG A 241 15.14 4.06 6.27
N THR A 242 14.51 2.97 5.85
CA THR A 242 13.29 3.02 5.04
C THR A 242 12.11 3.58 5.84
N ALA A 243 11.93 3.14 7.09
CA ALA A 243 10.88 3.64 7.97
C ALA A 243 10.99 5.14 8.20
N ALA A 244 12.19 5.63 8.55
CA ALA A 244 12.45 7.05 8.76
C ALA A 244 12.16 7.89 7.50
N ALA A 245 12.51 7.40 6.31
CA ALA A 245 12.20 8.09 5.07
C ALA A 245 10.69 8.13 4.77
N VAL A 246 9.96 7.06 5.09
CA VAL A 246 8.49 7.01 4.96
C VAL A 246 7.83 7.96 5.97
N GLU A 247 8.28 7.99 7.22
CA GLU A 247 7.78 8.90 8.26
C GLU A 247 7.99 10.37 7.87
N GLN A 248 9.18 10.71 7.37
CA GLN A 248 9.45 12.03 6.81
C GLN A 248 8.50 12.36 5.64
N GLY A 249 8.29 11.40 4.72
CA GLY A 249 7.34 11.56 3.63
C GLY A 249 5.90 11.81 4.10
N ILE A 250 5.48 11.14 5.16
CA ILE A 250 4.16 11.34 5.77
C ILE A 250 4.05 12.75 6.34
N GLU A 251 5.06 13.23 7.07
CA GLU A 251 5.09 14.59 7.62
C GLU A 251 5.00 15.64 6.51
N LEU A 252 5.78 15.48 5.44
CA LEU A 252 5.72 16.36 4.26
C LEU A 252 4.33 16.37 3.63
N MET A 253 3.72 15.20 3.43
CA MET A 253 2.39 15.11 2.81
C MET A 253 1.26 15.60 3.72
N LEU A 254 1.42 15.51 5.05
CA LEU A 254 0.50 16.14 6.00
C LEU A 254 0.59 17.67 5.92
N ALA A 255 1.80 18.23 5.84
CA ALA A 255 2.01 19.66 5.66
C ALA A 255 1.43 20.17 4.32
N GLU A 256 1.69 19.46 3.21
CA GLU A 256 1.11 19.76 1.89
C GLU A 256 -0.41 19.74 1.91
N ARG A 257 -1.00 18.76 2.61
CA ARG A 257 -2.45 18.66 2.78
C ARG A 257 -3.02 19.84 3.58
N ASP A 258 -2.35 20.23 4.65
CA ASP A 258 -2.83 21.33 5.51
C ASP A 258 -2.71 22.69 4.81
N ALA A 259 -1.71 22.85 3.95
CA ALA A 259 -1.55 24.01 3.08
C ALA A 259 -2.49 24.03 1.86
N ASP A 260 -3.08 22.89 1.44
CA ASP A 260 -3.93 22.83 0.24
C ASP A 260 -5.29 23.53 0.44
N PRO A 261 -5.53 24.70 -0.20
CA PRO A 261 -6.81 25.40 -0.07
C PRO A 261 -7.97 24.62 -0.70
N ASN A 262 -7.66 23.66 -1.58
CA ASN A 262 -8.58 22.83 -2.35
C ASN A 262 -8.68 21.40 -1.79
N ARG A 263 -8.30 21.19 -0.51
CA ARG A 263 -8.32 19.87 0.12
C ARG A 263 -9.73 19.25 0.20
N SER A 264 -10.76 20.05 0.45
CA SER A 264 -12.14 19.56 0.59
C SER A 264 -12.87 19.57 -0.75
N LEU A 265 -13.77 18.60 -0.96
CA LEU A 265 -14.56 18.53 -2.18
C LEU A 265 -15.41 19.79 -2.39
N ALA A 266 -16.06 20.30 -1.33
CA ALA A 266 -16.87 21.51 -1.40
C ALA A 266 -16.07 22.72 -1.94
N ARG A 267 -14.83 22.93 -1.45
CA ARG A 267 -13.98 24.02 -1.95
C ARG A 267 -13.53 23.81 -3.39
N ARG A 268 -13.29 22.57 -3.81
CA ARG A 268 -12.94 22.25 -5.21
C ARG A 268 -14.07 22.57 -6.18
N LEU A 269 -15.32 22.31 -5.77
CA LEU A 269 -16.50 22.60 -6.59
C LEU A 269 -16.76 24.11 -6.66
N LEU A 270 -16.69 24.83 -5.53
CA LEU A 270 -16.87 26.28 -5.48
C LEU A 270 -15.87 27.08 -6.32
N ARG A 271 -14.68 26.53 -6.59
CA ARG A 271 -13.62 27.19 -7.37
C ARG A 271 -13.50 26.70 -8.82
N SER A 272 -14.22 25.64 -9.21
CA SER A 272 -14.26 25.18 -10.60
C SER A 272 -15.31 25.90 -11.45
N GLU A 273 -16.12 26.76 -10.85
CA GLU A 273 -17.15 27.59 -11.50
C GLU A 273 -16.69 29.05 -11.71
N GLY A 274 -15.38 29.32 -11.64
CA GLY A 274 -14.79 30.65 -11.86
C GLY A 274 -13.66 30.63 -12.88
#